data_AF-A0AA35K6B3-F1
#
_entry.id   AF-A0AA35K6B3-F1
#
_cell.length_a   1.000
_cell.length_b   1.000
_cell.length_c   1.000
_cell.angle_alpha   90.00
_cell.angle_beta   90.00
_cell.angle_gamma   90.00
#
_symmetry.space_group_name_H-M   'P 1'
#
loop_
_entity.id
_entity.type
_entity.pdbx_description
1 polymer ?
#
loop_
_entity_poly.entity_id
_entity_poly.type
_entity_poly.pdbx_seq_one_letter_code
_entity_poly.pdbx_strand_id
1 'polypeptide(L)'
;MSIRRSQGCCCVSHFNEDNGRFVLLAVLIIAYLTAGATIFSAIESPSEAEALQRWNWTLQNFSQIFNISLPELRAFLRSYEAAMAAGIRADALRPRWDFTGAFYFVGTVVSTI
;
A
#
# COMPACT_ATOMS: atom_id res chain seq x y z
N MET A 1 -65.06 21.48 12.78
CA MET A 1 -64.48 21.33 11.42
C MET A 1 -62.96 21.28 11.55
N SER A 2 -62.38 20.23 10.98
CA SER A 2 -60.99 19.78 11.14
C SER A 2 -60.03 20.57 10.27
N ILE A 3 -58.87 20.96 10.81
CA ILE A 3 -57.67 21.31 10.02
C ILE A 3 -56.47 20.65 10.70
N ARG A 4 -56.15 19.40 10.31
CA ARG A 4 -54.80 18.85 10.46
C ARG A 4 -53.99 19.29 9.24
N ARG A 5 -53.10 20.26 9.41
CA ARG A 5 -52.05 20.54 8.42
C ARG A 5 -50.87 19.61 8.69
N SER A 6 -50.63 18.73 7.72
CA SER A 6 -49.49 17.82 7.62
C SER A 6 -48.16 18.57 7.81
N GLN A 7 -47.52 18.37 8.95
CA GLN A 7 -46.10 18.66 9.17
C GLN A 7 -45.39 17.31 9.33
N GLY A 8 -44.58 16.93 8.34
CA GLY A 8 -43.72 15.76 8.43
C GLY A 8 -43.60 14.98 7.12
N CYS A 9 -42.76 15.45 6.19
CA CYS A 9 -42.26 14.58 5.11
C CYS A 9 -40.94 15.06 4.47
N CYS A 10 -40.60 16.36 4.56
CA CYS A 10 -39.42 16.89 3.84
C CYS A 10 -38.06 16.48 4.44
N CYS A 11 -38.00 16.13 5.72
CA CYS A 11 -36.73 15.73 6.37
C CYS A 11 -36.33 14.29 6.06
N VAL A 12 -37.32 13.41 5.83
CA VAL A 12 -37.09 11.98 5.52
C VAL A 12 -36.68 11.81 4.06
N SER A 13 -37.27 12.60 3.15
CA SER A 13 -36.89 12.61 1.73
C SER A 13 -35.44 13.09 1.53
N HIS A 14 -35.01 14.11 2.27
CA HIS A 14 -33.64 14.64 2.17
C HIS A 14 -32.59 13.63 2.67
N PHE A 15 -32.86 12.95 3.79
CA PHE A 15 -31.98 11.88 4.30
C PHE A 15 -31.86 10.70 3.33
N ASN A 16 -32.95 10.32 2.66
CA ASN A 16 -32.94 9.21 1.71
C ASN A 16 -32.23 9.58 0.40
N GLU A 17 -32.32 10.84 -0.03
CA GLU A 17 -31.57 11.34 -1.18
C GLU A 17 -30.06 11.45 -0.88
N ASP A 18 -29.70 11.93 0.31
CA ASP A 18 -28.31 11.96 0.76
C ASP A 18 -27.73 10.54 0.89
N ASN A 19 -28.47 9.60 1.50
CA ASN A 19 -28.07 8.19 1.56
C ASN A 19 -27.94 7.57 0.16
N GLY A 20 -28.85 7.89 -0.76
CA GLY A 20 -28.77 7.47 -2.16
C GLY A 20 -27.52 8.00 -2.86
N ARG A 21 -27.15 9.27 -2.61
CA ARG A 21 -25.91 9.87 -3.10
C ARG A 21 -24.66 9.24 -2.50
N PHE A 22 -24.66 8.92 -1.21
CA PHE A 22 -23.56 8.20 -0.57
C PHE A 22 -23.39 6.78 -1.12
N VAL A 23 -24.49 6.05 -1.34
CA VAL A 23 -24.45 4.72 -1.96
C VAL A 23 -23.97 4.82 -3.41
N LEU A 24 -24.47 5.77 -4.18
CA LEU A 24 -24.01 6.02 -5.54
C LEU A 24 -22.51 6.34 -5.56
N LEU A 25 -22.05 7.23 -4.69
CA LEU A 25 -20.64 7.59 -4.56
C LEU A 25 -19.80 6.37 -4.17
N ALA A 26 -20.25 5.56 -3.22
CA ALA A 26 -19.55 4.33 -2.83
C ALA A 26 -19.43 3.35 -4.00
N VAL A 27 -20.50 3.18 -4.79
CA VAL A 27 -20.48 2.34 -6.00
C VAL A 27 -19.50 2.90 -7.04
N LEU A 28 -19.49 4.21 -7.27
CA LEU A 28 -18.55 4.86 -8.19
C LEU A 28 -17.09 4.72 -7.72
N ILE A 29 -16.83 4.87 -6.41
CA ILE A 29 -15.51 4.66 -5.82
C ILE A 29 -15.08 3.20 -6.00
N ILE A 30 -15.94 2.23 -5.72
CA ILE A 30 -15.62 0.81 -5.92
C ILE A 30 -15.32 0.54 -7.39
N ALA A 31 -16.12 1.06 -8.32
CA ALA A 31 -15.87 0.92 -9.76
C ALA A 31 -14.54 1.57 -10.19
N TYR A 32 -14.21 2.73 -9.63
CA TYR A 32 -12.93 3.40 -9.86
C TYR A 32 -11.74 2.57 -9.32
N LEU A 33 -11.86 2.04 -8.10
CA LEU A 33 -10.83 1.20 -7.48
C LEU A 33 -10.63 -0.11 -8.23
N THR A 34 -11.70 -0.77 -8.67
CA THR A 34 -11.59 -2.02 -9.45
C THR A 34 -10.97 -1.75 -10.81
N ALA A 35 -11.35 -0.67 -11.50
CA ALA A 35 -10.71 -0.26 -12.76
C ALA A 35 -9.22 0.06 -12.57
N GLY A 36 -8.86 0.78 -11.50
CA GLY A 36 -7.46 1.03 -11.16
C GLY A 36 -6.70 -0.27 -10.88
N ALA A 37 -7.26 -1.17 -10.07
CA ALA A 37 -6.66 -2.45 -9.74
C ALA A 37 -6.42 -3.34 -10.97
N THR A 38 -7.36 -3.40 -11.91
CA THR A 38 -7.18 -4.18 -13.14
C THR A 38 -6.12 -3.59 -14.05
N ILE A 39 -6.08 -2.26 -14.21
CA ILE A 39 -5.06 -1.57 -15.01
C ILE A 39 -3.67 -1.79 -14.40
N PHE A 40 -3.50 -1.51 -13.10
CA PHE A 40 -2.20 -1.71 -12.44
C PHE A 40 -1.79 -3.17 -12.44
N SER A 41 -2.71 -4.12 -12.21
CA SER A 41 -2.39 -5.54 -12.28
C SER A 41 -1.93 -5.96 -13.67
N ALA A 42 -2.58 -5.48 -14.73
CA ALA A 42 -2.20 -5.80 -16.11
C ALA A 42 -0.83 -5.23 -16.48
N ILE A 43 -0.50 -4.03 -15.98
CA ILE A 43 0.75 -3.33 -16.30
C ILE A 43 1.93 -3.85 -15.45
N GLU A 44 1.72 -4.07 -14.15
CA GLU A 44 2.81 -4.37 -13.20
C GLU A 44 3.04 -5.87 -12.95
N SER A 45 2.05 -6.75 -13.17
CA SER A 45 2.28 -8.19 -13.01
C SER A 45 3.41 -8.79 -13.88
N PRO A 46 3.60 -8.41 -15.16
CA PRO A 46 4.73 -8.94 -15.93
C PRO A 46 6.08 -8.44 -15.41
N SER A 47 6.17 -7.18 -14.99
CA SER A 47 7.41 -6.61 -14.44
C SER A 47 7.81 -7.29 -13.13
N GLU A 48 6.82 -7.59 -12.27
CA GLU A 48 6.99 -8.38 -11.05
C GLU A 48 7.51 -9.79 -11.35
N ALA A 49 6.92 -10.48 -12.33
CA ALA A 49 7.33 -11.83 -12.70
C ALA A 49 8.78 -11.86 -13.20
N GLU A 50 9.19 -10.89 -14.03
CA GLU A 50 10.57 -10.76 -14.48
C GLU A 50 11.53 -10.46 -13.32
N ALA A 51 11.15 -9.58 -12.39
CA ALA A 51 11.96 -9.27 -11.21
C ALA A 51 12.17 -10.50 -10.33
N LEU A 52 11.13 -11.32 -10.13
CA LEU A 52 11.22 -12.59 -9.41
C LEU A 52 12.13 -13.60 -10.11
N GLN A 53 12.05 -13.70 -11.44
CA GLN A 53 12.93 -14.58 -12.21
C GLN A 53 14.40 -14.13 -12.10
N ARG A 54 14.68 -12.84 -12.27
CA ARG A 54 16.04 -12.28 -12.12
C ARG A 54 16.57 -12.51 -10.72
N TRP A 55 15.76 -12.29 -9.69
CA TRP A 55 16.14 -12.54 -8.30
C TRP A 55 16.49 -14.01 -8.04
N ASN A 56 15.65 -14.94 -8.50
CA ASN A 56 15.91 -16.38 -8.37
C ASN A 56 17.19 -16.79 -9.11
N TRP A 57 17.42 -16.23 -10.29
CA TRP A 57 18.66 -16.47 -11.05
C TRP A 57 19.89 -15.96 -10.29
N THR A 58 19.85 -14.74 -9.74
CA THR A 58 20.92 -14.18 -8.93
C THR A 58 21.21 -15.05 -7.70
N LEU A 59 20.19 -15.53 -7.00
CA LEU A 59 20.37 -16.41 -5.84
C LEU A 59 21.01 -17.75 -6.20
N GLN A 60 20.53 -18.39 -7.27
CA GLN A 60 21.09 -19.67 -7.73
C GLN A 60 22.55 -19.51 -8.18
N ASN A 61 22.83 -18.47 -8.97
CA ASN A 61 24.19 -18.19 -9.43
C ASN A 61 25.14 -17.90 -8.26
N PHE A 62 24.71 -17.09 -7.27
CA PHE A 62 25.50 -16.82 -6.08
C PHE A 62 25.76 -18.09 -5.25
N SER A 63 24.72 -18.90 -5.02
CA SER A 63 24.82 -20.18 -4.33
C SER A 63 25.81 -21.12 -5.02
N GLN A 64 25.83 -21.17 -6.36
CA GLN A 64 26.76 -21.98 -7.14
C GLN A 64 28.20 -21.44 -7.11
N ILE A 65 28.39 -20.14 -7.31
CA ILE A 65 29.73 -19.50 -7.32
C ILE A 65 30.44 -19.70 -5.98
N PHE A 66 29.71 -19.53 -4.88
CA PHE A 66 30.28 -19.60 -3.52
C PHE A 66 30.08 -20.96 -2.84
N ASN A 67 29.47 -21.94 -3.54
CA ASN A 67 29.15 -23.27 -3.03
C ASN A 67 28.39 -23.24 -1.68
N ILE A 68 27.48 -22.29 -1.51
CA ILE A 68 26.65 -22.12 -0.32
C ILE A 68 25.33 -22.84 -0.54
N SER A 69 24.81 -23.53 0.47
CA SER A 69 23.50 -24.17 0.32
C SER A 69 22.40 -23.12 0.14
N LEU A 70 21.55 -23.32 -0.88
CA LEU A 70 20.42 -22.43 -1.15
C LEU A 70 19.46 -22.23 0.05
N PRO A 71 19.13 -23.25 0.88
CA PRO A 71 18.30 -23.02 2.06
C PRO A 71 18.98 -22.15 3.13
N GLU A 72 20.29 -22.30 3.37
CA GLU A 72 21.01 -21.44 4.32
C GLU A 72 21.08 -20.00 3.81
N LEU A 73 21.35 -19.80 2.52
CA LEU A 73 21.35 -18.48 1.91
C LEU A 73 19.98 -17.79 2.05
N ARG A 74 18.88 -18.52 1.83
CA ARG A 74 17.52 -18.00 2.05
C ARG A 74 17.24 -17.70 3.53
N ALA A 75 17.72 -18.53 4.45
CA ALA A 75 17.56 -18.27 5.89
C ALA A 75 18.29 -16.99 6.31
N PHE A 76 19.50 -16.76 5.79
CA PHE A 76 20.25 -15.53 5.99
C PHE A 76 19.52 -14.31 5.39
N LEU A 77 18.97 -14.42 4.18
CA LEU A 77 18.23 -13.31 3.56
C LEU A 77 16.96 -12.97 4.34
N ARG A 78 16.26 -13.96 4.91
CA ARG A 78 15.12 -13.69 5.81
C ARG A 78 15.53 -12.94 7.08
N SER A 79 16.69 -13.25 7.66
CA SER A 79 17.18 -12.50 8.83
C SER A 79 17.60 -11.08 8.44
N TYR A 80 18.18 -10.90 7.25
CA TYR A 80 18.47 -9.59 6.69
C TYR A 80 17.20 -8.77 6.40
N GLU A 81 16.14 -9.38 5.86
CA GLU A 81 14.83 -8.74 5.67
C GLU A 81 14.24 -8.26 7.00
N ALA A 82 14.34 -9.06 8.07
CA ALA A 82 13.92 -8.66 9.42
C ALA A 82 14.75 -7.49 9.96
N ALA A 83 16.07 -7.50 9.74
CA ALA A 83 16.95 -6.39 10.12
C ALA A 83 16.62 -5.10 9.34
N MET A 84 16.33 -5.22 8.04
CA MET A 84 15.88 -4.11 7.21
C MET A 84 14.55 -3.52 7.68
N ALA A 85 13.59 -4.36 8.07
CA ALA A 85 12.33 -3.92 8.66
C ALA A 85 12.55 -3.15 9.97
N ALA A 86 13.58 -3.52 10.76
CA ALA A 86 14.02 -2.78 11.94
C ALA A 86 14.83 -1.49 11.61
N GLY A 87 15.05 -1.19 10.33
CA GLY A 87 15.75 0.01 9.87
C GLY A 87 17.27 -0.14 9.77
N ILE A 88 17.81 -1.36 9.90
CA ILE A 88 19.23 -1.66 9.72
C ILE A 88 19.51 -1.79 8.23
N ARG A 89 20.48 -1.03 7.72
CA ARG A 89 20.89 -1.07 6.30
C ARG A 89 22.33 -1.54 6.22
N ALA A 90 22.65 -2.40 5.24
CA ALA A 90 24.02 -2.86 5.02
C ALA A 90 25.01 -1.70 4.81
N ASP A 91 24.59 -0.66 4.07
CA ASP A 91 25.44 0.48 3.70
C ASP A 91 25.02 1.80 4.39
N ALA A 92 24.73 1.76 5.69
CA ALA A 92 24.31 2.96 6.42
C ALA A 92 25.51 3.92 6.66
N LEU A 93 25.69 4.90 5.76
CA LEU A 93 26.72 5.96 5.91
C LEU A 93 26.40 6.97 7.02
N ARG A 94 25.12 7.14 7.38
CA ARG A 94 24.64 8.08 8.42
C ARG A 94 23.40 7.51 9.12
N PRO A 95 23.23 7.70 10.44
CA PRO A 95 22.04 7.23 11.15
C PRO A 95 20.75 7.84 10.60
N ARG A 96 19.72 7.03 10.31
CA ARG A 96 18.44 7.50 9.76
C ARG A 96 17.73 8.52 10.66
N TRP A 97 17.87 8.37 11.98
CA TRP A 97 17.17 9.15 13.01
C TRP A 97 18.05 10.19 13.70
N ASP A 98 19.08 10.70 13.02
CA ASP A 98 19.70 11.94 13.47
C ASP A 98 18.76 13.14 13.32
N PHE A 99 19.18 14.30 13.85
CA PHE A 99 18.33 15.50 13.87
C PHE A 99 17.83 15.89 12.47
N THR A 100 18.67 15.86 11.44
CA THR A 100 18.27 16.24 10.07
C THR A 100 17.26 15.24 9.47
N GLY A 101 17.50 13.94 9.68
CA GLY A 101 16.57 12.90 9.23
C GLY A 101 15.23 12.96 9.97
N ALA A 102 15.26 13.19 11.28
CA ALA A 102 14.05 13.37 12.08
C ALA A 102 13.28 14.64 11.70
N PHE A 103 13.97 15.76 11.45
CA PHE A 103 13.36 17.00 10.99
C PHE A 103 12.67 16.84 9.63
N TYR A 104 13.32 16.19 8.66
CA TYR A 104 12.72 15.84 7.38
C TYR A 104 11.47 14.96 7.54
N PHE A 105 11.53 13.94 8.40
CA PHE A 105 10.41 13.04 8.67
C PHE A 105 9.19 13.78 9.24
N VAL A 106 9.38 14.70 10.20
CA VAL A 106 8.26 15.51 10.70
C VAL A 106 7.69 16.40 9.58
N GLY A 107 8.54 16.88 8.67
CA GLY A 107 8.11 17.58 7.45
C GLY A 107 7.14 16.76 6.59
N THR A 108 7.43 15.48 6.35
CA THR A 108 6.54 14.61 5.54
C THR A 108 5.19 14.36 6.22
N VAL A 109 5.18 14.27 7.56
CA VAL A 109 3.94 14.13 8.34
C VAL A 109 3.05 15.36 8.19
N VAL A 110 3.62 16.57 8.31
CA VAL A 110 2.87 17.83 8.17
C VAL A 110 2.40 18.04 6.73
N SER A 111 3.18 17.60 5.73
CA SER A 111 2.82 17.76 4.32
C SER A 111 1.83 16.72 3.78
N THR A 112 1.48 15.70 4.55
CA THR A 112 0.60 14.59 4.11
C THR A 112 1.11 13.84 2.88
N ILE A 113 2.44 13.71 2.76
CA ILE A 113 3.11 12.91 1.72
C ILE A 113 3.20 11.46 2.20
#